data_AF-A0AAV6IMV7-F1
#
_entry.id   AF-A0AAV6IMV7-F1
#
_cell.length_a   1.000
_cell.length_b   1.000
_cell.length_c   1.000
_cell.angle_alpha   90.00
_cell.angle_beta   90.00
_cell.angle_gamma   90.00
#
_symmetry.space_group_name_H-M   'P 1'
#
loop_
_entity.id
_entity.type
_entity.pdbx_description
1 polymer ?
#
loop_
_entity_poly.entity_id
_entity_poly.type
_entity_poly.pdbx_seq_one_letter_code
_entity_poly.pdbx_strand_id
1 'polypeptide(L)'
;MEEDLLLKNEDRKLVPIAPKAFVEELKKVTAIAAPMVVVTMSQYILRVVPMIMVGHISELSLSSVAIATSLTNVTGYSVLFGMAGALETLCGQAYGAEQYRKLGTYTYGAILSLILVCLPISLLNN
;
A
#
# COMPACT_ATOMS: atom_id res chain seq x y z
N MET A 1 35.21 14.40 -28.77
CA MET A 1 34.96 14.35 -27.31
C MET A 1 33.48 14.06 -27.00
N GLU A 2 32.54 14.48 -27.85
CA GLU A 2 31.12 14.13 -27.74
C GLU A 2 30.78 12.71 -28.23
N GLU A 3 31.56 12.14 -29.15
CA GLU A 3 31.35 10.76 -29.66
C GLU A 3 31.65 9.66 -28.62
N ASP A 4 32.58 9.90 -27.69
CA ASP A 4 32.94 8.95 -26.62
C ASP A 4 31.83 8.85 -25.54
N LEU A 5 31.07 9.95 -25.36
CA LEU A 5 29.95 10.02 -24.43
C LEU A 5 28.70 9.31 -24.97
N LEU A 6 28.56 9.22 -26.30
CA LEU A 6 27.45 8.53 -26.97
C LEU A 6 27.68 7.01 -26.96
N LEU A 7 28.92 6.56 -27.18
CA LEU A 7 29.28 5.14 -27.06
C LEU A 7 29.07 4.60 -25.63
N LYS A 8 29.43 5.39 -24.60
CA LYS A 8 29.17 5.01 -23.20
C LYS A 8 27.68 4.93 -22.83
N ASN A 9 26.81 5.62 -23.59
CA ASN A 9 25.37 5.57 -23.40
C ASN A 9 24.68 4.46 -24.23
N GLU A 10 25.26 4.04 -25.35
CA GLU A 10 24.81 2.86 -26.11
C GLU A 10 25.19 1.54 -25.42
N ASP A 11 26.36 1.45 -24.79
CA ASP A 11 26.77 0.28 -23.99
C ASP A 11 25.92 0.10 -22.72
N ARG A 12 25.21 1.15 -22.27
CA ARG A 12 24.26 1.09 -21.15
C ARG A 12 22.86 0.62 -21.54
N LYS A 13 22.53 0.52 -22.84
CA LYS A 13 21.22 0.04 -23.30
C LYS A 13 21.18 -1.43 -23.67
N LEU A 14 22.31 -2.12 -23.74
CA LEU A 14 22.40 -3.52 -24.18
C LEU A 14 23.20 -4.37 -23.18
N VAL A 15 22.91 -4.26 -21.88
CA VAL A 15 23.26 -5.35 -20.96
C VAL A 15 22.31 -6.50 -21.31
N PRO A 16 22.76 -7.57 -22.02
CA PRO A 16 21.96 -8.77 -22.08
C PRO A 16 21.73 -9.17 -20.63
N ILE A 17 20.46 -9.28 -20.23
CA ILE A 17 20.05 -9.63 -18.87
C ILE A 17 20.78 -10.94 -18.53
N ALA A 18 21.93 -10.83 -17.89
CA ALA A 18 22.74 -11.99 -17.58
C ALA A 18 21.86 -12.79 -16.62
N PRO A 19 21.47 -14.03 -16.96
CA PRO A 19 20.48 -14.77 -16.18
C PRO A 19 20.89 -14.87 -14.70
N LYS A 20 22.20 -14.84 -14.42
CA LYS A 20 22.75 -14.77 -13.06
C LYS A 20 22.40 -13.48 -12.31
N ALA A 21 22.53 -12.31 -12.93
CA ALA A 21 22.18 -11.02 -12.31
C ALA A 21 20.67 -10.92 -12.03
N PHE A 22 19.84 -11.42 -12.97
CA PHE A 22 18.40 -11.48 -12.77
C PHE A 22 18.00 -12.42 -11.62
N VAL A 23 18.63 -13.60 -11.51
CA VAL A 23 18.37 -14.55 -10.41
C VAL A 23 18.77 -13.97 -9.06
N GLU A 24 19.86 -13.19 -8.99
CA GLU A 24 20.32 -12.57 -7.76
C GLU A 24 19.38 -11.45 -7.26
N GLU A 25 18.90 -10.60 -8.18
CA GLU A 25 17.89 -9.59 -7.86
C GLU A 25 16.55 -10.24 -7.49
N LEU A 26 16.13 -11.29 -8.21
CA LEU A 26 14.91 -12.03 -7.90
C LEU A 26 14.97 -12.68 -6.51
N LYS A 27 16.15 -13.18 -6.10
CA LYS A 27 16.37 -13.75 -4.77
C LYS A 27 16.21 -12.69 -3.67
N LYS A 28 16.72 -11.46 -3.88
CA LYS A 28 16.54 -10.35 -2.93
C LYS A 28 15.07 -9.93 -2.83
N VAL A 29 14.38 -9.79 -3.97
CA VAL A 29 12.96 -9.46 -4.01
C VAL A 29 12.13 -10.54 -3.31
N THR A 30 12.43 -11.81 -3.56
CA THR A 30 11.71 -12.93 -2.94
C THR A 30 11.93 -12.99 -1.43
N ALA A 31 13.13 -12.64 -0.94
CA ALA A 31 13.41 -12.58 0.50
C ALA A 31 12.55 -11.54 1.24
N ILE A 32 12.15 -10.45 0.58
CA ILE A 32 11.29 -9.41 1.15
C ILE A 32 9.80 -9.69 0.85
N ALA A 33 9.48 -10.23 -0.31
CA ALA A 33 8.12 -10.59 -0.68
C ALA A 33 7.55 -11.73 0.18
N ALA A 34 8.38 -12.70 0.56
CA ALA A 34 7.97 -13.83 1.39
C ALA A 34 7.33 -13.42 2.73
N PRO A 35 7.96 -12.57 3.58
CA PRO A 35 7.33 -12.12 4.82
C PRO A 35 6.07 -11.26 4.56
N MET A 36 6.03 -10.47 3.48
CA MET A 36 4.84 -9.67 3.13
C MET A 36 3.63 -10.55 2.81
N VAL A 37 3.83 -11.66 2.09
CA VAL A 37 2.76 -12.63 1.79
C VAL A 37 2.24 -13.28 3.07
N VAL A 38 3.15 -13.68 3.97
CA VAL A 38 2.77 -14.25 5.27
C VAL A 38 1.95 -13.27 6.10
N VAL A 39 2.39 -12.01 6.21
CA VAL A 39 1.67 -10.97 6.94
C VAL A 39 0.27 -10.74 6.34
N THR A 40 0.17 -10.70 5.01
CA THR A 40 -1.12 -10.49 4.32
C THR A 40 -2.07 -11.66 4.56
N MET A 41 -1.57 -12.90 4.50
CA MET A 41 -2.36 -14.10 4.81
C MET A 41 -2.83 -14.11 6.27
N SER A 42 -1.96 -13.76 7.22
CA SER A 42 -2.34 -13.65 8.63
C SER A 42 -3.41 -12.57 8.87
N GLN A 43 -3.29 -11.42 8.22
CA GLN A 43 -4.30 -10.35 8.30
C GLN A 43 -5.66 -10.80 7.76
N TYR A 44 -5.68 -11.59 6.68
CA TYR A 44 -6.92 -12.13 6.13
C TYR A 44 -7.61 -13.08 7.13
N ILE A 45 -6.85 -14.00 7.72
CA ILE A 45 -7.36 -14.95 8.74
C ILE A 45 -7.93 -14.18 9.94
N LEU A 46 -7.22 -13.16 10.43
CA LEU A 46 -7.67 -12.32 11.55
C LEU A 46 -8.98 -11.57 11.28
N ARG A 47 -9.30 -11.24 10.02
CA ARG A 47 -10.58 -10.63 9.67
C ARG A 47 -11.73 -11.63 9.53
N VAL A 48 -11.45 -12.82 9.02
CA VAL A 48 -12.47 -13.84 8.76
C VAL A 48 -12.94 -14.53 10.05
N VAL A 49 -12.04 -14.78 11.00
CA VAL A 49 -12.38 -15.48 12.26
C VAL A 49 -13.45 -14.75 13.10
N PRO A 50 -13.36 -13.42 13.35
CA PRO A 50 -14.40 -12.69 14.07
C PRO A 50 -15.72 -12.64 13.31
N MET A 51 -15.68 -12.57 11.97
CA MET A 51 -16.89 -12.55 11.14
C MET A 51 -17.68 -13.87 11.28
N ILE A 52 -16.98 -15.01 11.30
CA ILE A 52 -17.59 -16.33 11.54
C ILE A 52 -18.15 -16.42 12.97
N MET A 53 -17.42 -15.91 13.96
CA MET A 53 -17.85 -15.93 15.38
C MET A 53 -19.08 -15.03 15.64
N VAL A 54 -19.11 -13.81 15.09
CA VAL A 54 -20.26 -12.90 15.22
C VAL A 54 -21.48 -13.43 14.45
N GLY A 55 -21.25 -14.13 13.33
CA GLY A 55 -22.29 -14.79 12.56
C GLY A 55 -23.11 -15.82 13.33
N HIS A 56 -22.57 -16.41 14.40
CA HIS A 56 -23.29 -17.37 15.25
C HIS A 56 -24.07 -16.74 16.41
N ILE A 57 -23.87 -15.45 16.75
CA ILE A 57 -24.36 -14.89 18.03
C ILE A 57 -25.47 -13.84 17.88
N SER A 58 -25.65 -13.14 16.75
CA SER A 58 -26.76 -12.15 16.60
C SER A 58 -27.05 -11.71 15.16
N GLU A 59 -28.19 -12.10 14.55
CA GLU A 59 -28.59 -11.62 13.22
C GLU A 59 -28.84 -10.11 13.16
N LEU A 60 -29.39 -9.52 14.23
CA LEU A 60 -29.78 -8.11 14.26
C LEU A 60 -28.57 -7.16 14.31
N SER A 61 -27.55 -7.46 15.10
CA SER A 61 -26.31 -6.66 15.12
C SER A 61 -25.41 -6.94 13.92
N LEU A 62 -25.46 -8.14 13.32
CA LEU A 62 -24.65 -8.48 12.16
C LEU A 62 -25.03 -7.65 10.93
N SER A 63 -26.32 -7.35 10.71
CA SER A 63 -26.76 -6.50 9.60
C SER A 63 -26.23 -5.07 9.73
N SER A 64 -26.32 -4.47 10.93
CA SER A 64 -25.77 -3.15 11.21
C SER A 64 -24.25 -3.11 11.04
N VAL A 65 -23.54 -4.13 11.54
CA VAL A 65 -22.09 -4.28 11.36
C VAL A 65 -21.73 -4.47 9.89
N ALA A 66 -22.51 -5.20 9.10
CA ALA A 66 -22.28 -5.40 7.66
C ALA A 66 -22.44 -4.09 6.86
N ILE A 67 -23.46 -3.30 7.16
CA ILE A 67 -23.67 -1.98 6.54
C ILE A 67 -22.55 -1.01 6.96
N ALA A 68 -22.23 -0.95 8.25
CA ALA A 68 -21.15 -0.11 8.76
C ALA A 68 -19.78 -0.50 8.17
N THR A 69 -19.51 -1.80 8.03
CA THR A 69 -18.29 -2.33 7.38
C THR A 69 -18.26 -1.97 5.90
N SER A 70 -19.38 -2.07 5.20
CA SER A 70 -19.46 -1.71 3.78
C SER A 70 -19.22 -0.21 3.57
N LEU A 71 -19.82 0.64 4.41
CA LEU A 71 -19.61 2.08 4.38
C LEU A 71 -18.16 2.45 4.72
N THR A 72 -17.59 1.82 5.75
CA THR A 72 -16.19 2.01 6.14
C THR A 72 -15.23 1.54 5.04
N ASN A 73 -15.56 0.47 4.33
CA ASN A 73 -14.74 0.00 3.22
C ASN A 73 -14.72 1.00 2.06
N VAL A 74 -15.90 1.49 1.65
CA VAL A 74 -16.05 2.42 0.53
C VAL A 74 -15.47 3.80 0.85
N THR A 75 -15.76 4.35 2.03
CA THR A 75 -15.36 5.71 2.40
C THR A 75 -13.95 5.76 3.00
N GLY A 76 -13.60 4.79 3.84
CA GLY A 76 -12.34 4.77 4.58
C GLY A 76 -11.25 3.98 3.88
N TYR A 77 -11.44 2.68 3.68
CA TYR A 77 -10.39 1.83 3.12
C TYR A 77 -10.01 2.22 1.69
N SER A 78 -10.96 2.50 0.80
CA SER A 78 -10.64 2.89 -0.58
C SER A 78 -9.82 4.18 -0.67
N VAL A 79 -10.15 5.19 0.13
CA VAL A 79 -9.41 6.46 0.18
C VAL A 79 -8.03 6.24 0.78
N LEU A 80 -7.94 5.50 1.88
CA LEU A 80 -6.68 5.19 2.56
C LEU A 80 -5.73 4.39 1.66
N PHE A 81 -6.24 3.38 0.96
CA PHE A 81 -5.45 2.58 0.01
C PHE A 81 -4.99 3.40 -1.20
N GLY A 82 -5.88 4.22 -1.77
CA GLY A 82 -5.54 5.11 -2.88
C GLY A 82 -4.45 6.12 -2.50
N MET A 83 -4.52 6.64 -1.28
CA MET A 83 -3.54 7.57 -0.74
C MET A 83 -2.22 6.90 -0.38
N ALA A 84 -2.26 5.70 0.19
CA ALA A 84 -1.08 4.89 0.46
C ALA A 84 -0.33 4.55 -0.83
N GLY A 85 -1.03 4.13 -1.89
CA GLY A 85 -0.40 3.87 -3.19
C GLY A 85 0.15 5.13 -3.86
N ALA A 86 -0.56 6.26 -3.73
CA ALA A 86 -0.06 7.55 -4.18
C ALA A 86 1.21 7.96 -3.43
N LEU A 87 1.26 7.76 -2.11
CA LEU A 87 2.44 8.01 -1.29
C LEU A 87 3.60 7.08 -1.66
N GLU A 88 3.36 5.78 -1.86
CA GLU A 88 4.42 4.84 -2.27
C GLU A 88 5.07 5.28 -3.59
N THR A 89 4.25 5.69 -4.57
CA THR A 89 4.74 6.27 -5.83
C THR A 89 5.50 7.57 -5.60
N LEU A 90 4.93 8.49 -4.81
CA LEU A 90 5.53 9.80 -4.53
C LEU A 90 6.84 9.67 -3.76
N CYS A 91 6.93 8.73 -2.80
CA CYS A 91 8.13 8.38 -2.05
C CYS A 91 9.21 7.83 -3.00
N GLY A 92 8.86 6.93 -3.92
CA GLY A 92 9.79 6.43 -4.93
C GLY A 92 10.31 7.53 -5.84
N GLN A 93 9.43 8.43 -6.28
CA GLN A 93 9.79 9.61 -7.09
C GLN A 93 10.65 10.61 -6.33
N ALA A 94 10.28 10.95 -5.09
CA ALA A 94 10.97 11.94 -4.27
C ALA A 94 12.31 11.44 -3.72
N TYR A 95 12.42 10.14 -3.42
CA TYR A 95 13.69 9.51 -3.06
C TYR A 95 14.65 9.51 -4.26
N GLY A 96 14.14 9.29 -5.48
CA GLY A 96 14.93 9.42 -6.71
C GLY A 96 15.31 10.87 -7.06
N ALA A 97 14.54 11.87 -6.61
CA ALA A 97 14.76 13.29 -6.88
C ALA A 97 15.36 14.08 -5.71
N GLU A 98 15.70 13.43 -4.59
CA GLU A 98 16.27 14.02 -3.36
C GLU A 98 15.40 15.12 -2.69
N GLN A 99 14.11 15.21 -3.03
CA GLN A 99 13.20 16.27 -2.57
C GLN A 99 12.22 15.81 -1.48
N TYR A 100 12.74 15.53 -0.28
CA TYR A 100 11.98 15.03 0.88
C TYR A 100 11.00 16.03 1.51
N ARG A 101 11.16 17.33 1.25
CA ARG A 101 10.41 18.40 1.96
C ARG A 101 8.98 18.63 1.46
N LYS A 102 8.63 18.17 0.25
CA LYS A 102 7.26 18.27 -0.30
C LYS A 102 6.36 17.07 0.00
N LEU A 103 6.93 15.97 0.50
CA LEU A 103 6.21 14.75 0.86
C LEU A 103 5.25 14.99 2.03
N GLY A 104 5.69 15.73 3.04
CA GLY A 104 4.94 15.96 4.27
C GLY A 104 3.62 16.73 4.08
N THR A 105 3.54 17.63 3.11
CA THR A 105 2.32 18.42 2.87
C THR A 105 1.17 17.55 2.34
N TYR A 106 1.49 16.55 1.51
CA TYR A 106 0.50 15.56 1.04
C TYR A 106 0.10 14.59 2.16
N THR A 107 1.04 14.18 3.02
CA THR A 107 0.75 13.36 4.20
C THR A 107 -0.15 14.09 5.19
N TYR A 108 0.01 15.40 5.37
CA TYR A 108 -0.88 16.19 6.22
C TYR A 108 -2.31 16.27 5.66
N GLY A 109 -2.46 16.44 4.34
CA GLY A 109 -3.77 16.38 3.68
C GLY A 109 -4.43 15.00 3.82
N ALA A 110 -3.62 13.94 3.78
CA ALA A 110 -4.05 12.57 4.04
C ALA A 110 -4.59 12.38 5.46
N ILE A 111 -3.82 12.82 6.45
CA ILE A 111 -4.19 12.77 7.86
C ILE A 111 -5.47 13.57 8.10
N LEU A 112 -5.63 14.74 7.47
CA LEU A 112 -6.84 15.56 7.62
C LEU A 112 -8.09 14.87 7.03
N SER A 113 -7.96 14.26 5.85
CA SER A 113 -9.02 13.46 5.23
C SER A 113 -9.39 12.23 6.08
N LEU A 114 -8.37 11.56 6.63
CA LEU A 114 -8.51 10.44 7.57
C LEU A 114 -9.26 10.85 8.85
N ILE A 115 -8.94 12.01 9.44
CA ILE A 115 -9.64 12.54 10.61
C ILE A 115 -11.10 12.86 10.29
N LEU A 116 -11.38 13.42 9.10
CA LEU A 116 -12.73 13.72 8.62
C LEU A 116 -13.59 12.46 8.46
N VAL A 117 -13.01 11.35 8.01
CA VAL A 117 -13.67 10.04 7.92
C VAL A 117 -13.77 9.34 9.29
N CYS A 118 -12.85 9.63 10.21
CA CYS A 118 -12.87 9.05 11.56
C CYS A 118 -13.97 9.64 12.47
N LEU A 119 -14.39 10.89 12.21
CA LEU A 119 -15.50 11.56 12.91
C LEU A 119 -16.84 10.83 12.77
N PRO A 120 -17.34 10.51 11.55
CA PRO A 120 -18.59 9.79 11.39
C PRO A 120 -18.52 8.33 11.90
N ILE A 121 -17.35 7.68 11.81
CA ILE A 121 -17.15 6.32 12.32
C ILE A 121 -17.22 6.29 13.86
N SER A 122 -16.64 7.28 14.54
CA SER A 122 -16.69 7.37 16.01
C SER A 122 -18.08 7.75 16.52
N LEU A 123 -18.82 8.57 15.78
CA LEU A 123 -20.20 8.95 16.10
C LEU A 123 -21.22 7.82 15.87
N LEU A 124 -20.92 6.88 14.98
CA LEU A 124 -21.79 5.72 14.70
C LEU A 124 -21.60 4.57 15.72
N ASN A 125 -20.46 4.56 16.44
CA ASN A 125 -20.08 3.48 17.37
C ASN A 125 -20.34 3.81 18.86
N ASN A 126 -21.03 4.92 19.16
CA ASN A 126 -21.46 5.32 20.50
C ASN A 126 -22.94 5.68 20.50
#